data_AF-A0A929D8W8-F1
#
_entry.id   AF-A0A929D8W8-F1
#
_cell.length_a   1.000
_cell.length_b   1.000
_cell.length_c   1.000
_cell.angle_alpha   90.00
_cell.angle_beta   90.00
_cell.angle_gamma   90.00
#
_symmetry.space_group_name_H-M   'P 1'
#
loop_
_entity.id
_entity.type
_entity.pdbx_description
1 polymer ?
#
loop_
_entity_poly.entity_id
_entity_poly.type
_entity_poly.pdbx_seq_one_letter_code
_entity_poly.pdbx_strand_id
1 'polypeptide(L)'
;MVTDTHSQVRVRFAPSPTGFPHVGNIRTALFNWLFARRYGGIFVLRIEDTDAARRVEGAVESIVDGLRWLGLDWDEGPVFQSARLQLYRDGAATLVRSGRAYSCFCSPERLQAMREEQARNHLPPRYDGHCRELSAAEVERRLAAGETAVVRFKTPLSGETAFTDLIRGEVVFGNANLNDYVLMKSDGYPTYHLANVVDDHDMGIT
;
A
#
# COMPACT_ATOMS: atom_id res chain seq x y z
N MET A 1 26.82 -0.10 22.80
CA MET A 1 27.21 -0.85 21.59
C MET A 1 25.98 -1.61 21.14
N VAL A 2 25.24 -1.07 20.17
CA VAL A 2 24.12 -1.78 19.55
C VAL A 2 24.75 -2.77 18.59
N THR A 3 24.57 -4.05 18.84
CA THR A 3 24.98 -5.12 17.93
C THR A 3 24.12 -5.01 16.69
N ASP A 4 24.64 -4.35 15.66
CA ASP A 4 24.03 -4.30 14.33
C ASP A 4 24.16 -5.70 13.73
N THR A 5 23.13 -6.53 13.91
CA THR A 5 22.94 -7.70 13.06
C THR A 5 22.68 -7.14 11.68
N HIS A 6 23.73 -6.97 10.86
CA HIS A 6 23.63 -6.55 9.47
C HIS A 6 22.73 -7.52 8.71
N SER A 7 21.41 -7.30 8.77
CA SER A 7 20.46 -7.85 7.83
C SER A 7 20.90 -7.32 6.47
N GLN A 8 21.14 -8.23 5.53
CA GLN A 8 21.51 -7.89 4.18
C GLN A 8 20.56 -6.81 3.63
N VAL A 9 21.10 -5.74 3.03
CA VAL A 9 20.29 -4.69 2.38
C VAL A 9 19.39 -5.33 1.34
N ARG A 10 18.10 -5.00 1.35
CA ARG A 10 17.11 -5.51 0.40
C ARG A 10 16.22 -4.38 -0.04
N VAL A 11 16.28 -4.02 -1.32
CA VAL A 11 15.52 -2.91 -1.88
C VAL A 11 14.70 -3.39 -3.07
N ARG A 12 13.64 -2.66 -3.42
CA ARG A 12 12.75 -3.06 -4.52
C ARG A 12 12.40 -1.92 -5.46
N PHE A 13 12.37 -2.24 -6.74
CA PHE A 13 11.65 -1.45 -7.74
C PHE A 13 10.27 -2.04 -7.96
N ALA A 14 9.24 -1.26 -7.63
CA ALA A 14 7.84 -1.70 -7.61
C ALA A 14 6.95 -0.91 -8.60
N PRO A 15 7.12 -1.06 -9.93
CA PRO A 15 6.29 -0.35 -10.90
C PRO A 15 4.90 -0.97 -11.08
N SER A 16 3.89 -0.13 -11.26
CA SER A 16 2.58 -0.56 -11.75
C SER A 16 2.57 -0.62 -13.28
N PRO A 17 1.99 -1.67 -13.90
CA PRO A 17 1.92 -1.79 -15.37
C PRO A 17 0.75 -0.96 -15.93
N THR A 18 0.60 0.27 -15.46
CA THR A 18 -0.49 1.20 -15.83
C THR A 18 -0.06 2.21 -16.90
N GLY A 19 1.10 1.99 -17.49
CA GLY A 19 1.73 2.83 -18.50
C GLY A 19 3.17 2.38 -18.74
N PHE A 20 3.80 2.93 -19.77
CA PHE A 20 5.19 2.64 -20.08
C PHE A 20 6.15 3.32 -19.08
N PRO A 21 7.33 2.74 -18.82
CA PRO A 21 8.30 3.30 -17.89
C PRO A 21 8.77 4.68 -18.36
N HIS A 22 8.69 5.68 -17.49
CA HIS A 22 9.23 7.02 -17.72
C HIS A 22 10.55 7.23 -16.96
N VAL A 23 11.27 8.31 -17.29
CA VAL A 23 12.59 8.62 -16.69
C VAL A 23 12.59 8.62 -15.17
N GLY A 24 11.52 9.12 -14.53
CA GLY A 24 11.38 9.08 -13.06
C GLY A 24 11.36 7.67 -12.46
N ASN A 25 10.71 6.72 -13.13
CA ASN A 25 10.67 5.32 -12.70
C ASN A 25 12.06 4.69 -12.85
N ILE A 26 12.70 4.91 -14.00
CA ILE A 26 14.05 4.40 -14.27
C ILE A 26 15.08 4.98 -13.28
N ARG A 27 14.98 6.27 -12.95
CA ARG A 27 15.84 6.88 -11.93
C ARG A 27 15.69 6.19 -10.57
N THR A 28 14.45 5.83 -10.20
CA THR A 28 14.18 5.11 -8.95
C THR A 28 14.78 3.70 -8.99
N ALA A 29 14.61 2.97 -10.08
CA ALA A 29 15.22 1.66 -10.29
C ALA A 29 16.75 1.74 -10.19
N LEU A 30 17.37 2.74 -10.84
CA LEU A 30 18.81 2.98 -10.81
C LEU A 30 19.32 3.23 -9.39
N PHE A 31 18.65 4.06 -8.58
CA PHE A 31 19.07 4.31 -7.20
C PHE A 31 18.97 3.06 -6.32
N ASN A 32 17.91 2.27 -6.47
CA ASN A 32 17.78 1.00 -5.75
C ASN A 32 18.89 0.03 -6.17
N TRP A 33 19.12 -0.12 -7.48
CA TRP A 33 20.17 -0.98 -8.01
C TRP A 33 21.56 -0.56 -7.50
N LEU A 34 21.91 0.73 -7.59
CA LEU A 34 23.19 1.25 -7.09
C LEU A 34 23.35 1.04 -5.58
N PHE A 35 22.27 1.24 -4.81
CA PHE A 35 22.30 1.04 -3.36
C PHE A 35 22.53 -0.43 -3.01
N ALA A 36 21.78 -1.36 -3.63
CA ALA A 36 21.97 -2.79 -3.46
C ALA A 36 23.41 -3.20 -3.82
N ARG A 37 23.91 -2.81 -4.99
CA ARG A 37 25.27 -3.18 -5.44
C ARG A 37 26.35 -2.60 -4.53
N ARG A 38 26.21 -1.36 -4.07
CA ARG A 38 27.16 -0.72 -3.15
C ARG A 38 27.30 -1.49 -1.82
N TYR A 39 26.21 -2.04 -1.31
CA TYR A 39 26.17 -2.71 -0.01
C TYR A 39 26.14 -4.24 -0.11
N GLY A 40 26.33 -4.83 -1.30
CA GLY A 40 26.21 -6.29 -1.48
C GLY A 40 24.82 -6.84 -1.16
N GLY A 41 23.79 -6.00 -1.32
CA GLY A 41 22.40 -6.31 -1.06
C GLY A 41 21.68 -6.95 -2.24
N ILE A 42 20.36 -7.08 -2.10
CA ILE A 42 19.43 -7.67 -3.07
C ILE A 42 18.57 -6.57 -3.67
N PHE A 43 18.45 -6.57 -4.99
CA PHE A 43 17.52 -5.76 -5.75
C PHE A 43 16.35 -6.60 -6.26
N VAL A 44 15.14 -6.33 -5.78
CA VAL A 44 13.92 -7.07 -6.12
C VAL A 44 13.10 -6.31 -7.17
N LEU A 45 12.60 -7.03 -8.18
CA LEU A 45 11.58 -6.51 -9.10
C LEU A 45 10.19 -7.02 -8.70
N ARG A 46 9.27 -6.11 -8.38
CA ARG A 46 7.88 -6.43 -8.05
C ARG A 46 6.91 -5.67 -8.96
N ILE A 47 6.00 -6.35 -9.63
CA ILE A 47 5.02 -5.74 -10.51
C ILE A 47 3.70 -5.52 -9.75
N GLU A 48 3.26 -4.27 -9.67
CA GLU A 48 2.06 -3.87 -8.92
C GLU A 48 0.80 -3.91 -9.80
N ASP A 49 0.38 -5.12 -10.16
CA ASP A 49 -0.68 -5.39 -11.13
C ASP A 49 -2.07 -5.66 -10.51
N THR A 50 -2.31 -5.22 -9.27
CA THR A 50 -3.62 -5.41 -8.60
C THR A 50 -4.73 -4.53 -9.16
N ASP A 51 -4.40 -3.48 -9.92
CA ASP A 51 -5.36 -2.60 -10.57
C ASP A 51 -5.58 -2.99 -12.04
N ALA A 52 -6.35 -4.05 -12.24
CA ALA A 52 -6.62 -4.61 -13.57
C ALA A 52 -7.25 -3.59 -14.54
N ALA A 53 -8.05 -2.64 -14.05
CA ALA A 53 -8.74 -1.66 -14.87
C ALA A 53 -7.79 -0.64 -15.51
N ARG A 54 -6.62 -0.41 -14.90
CA ARG A 54 -5.61 0.52 -15.42
C ARG A 54 -4.45 -0.17 -16.14
N ARG A 55 -4.46 -1.50 -16.27
CA ARG A 55 -3.38 -2.24 -16.90
C ARG A 55 -3.25 -1.88 -18.37
N VAL A 56 -2.01 -1.65 -18.81
CA VAL A 56 -1.65 -1.41 -20.20
C VAL A 56 -0.93 -2.64 -20.75
N GLU A 57 -1.41 -3.15 -21.89
CA GLU A 57 -0.76 -4.25 -22.60
C GLU A 57 0.65 -3.87 -23.06
N GLY A 58 1.62 -4.76 -22.92
CA GLY A 58 3.02 -4.49 -23.24
C GLY A 58 3.79 -3.68 -22.18
N ALA A 59 3.12 -3.18 -21.12
CA ALA A 59 3.79 -2.36 -20.11
C ALA A 59 4.78 -3.17 -19.26
N VAL A 60 4.44 -4.41 -18.90
CA VAL A 60 5.31 -5.30 -18.11
C VAL A 60 6.56 -5.64 -18.91
N GLU A 61 6.38 -6.01 -20.17
CA GLU A 61 7.43 -6.33 -21.13
C GLU A 61 8.36 -5.13 -21.31
N SER A 62 7.80 -3.94 -21.53
CA SER A 62 8.58 -2.70 -21.67
C SER A 62 9.38 -2.35 -20.41
N ILE A 63 8.83 -2.58 -19.21
CA ILE A 63 9.56 -2.41 -17.94
C ILE A 63 10.75 -3.37 -17.88
N VAL A 64 10.50 -4.66 -18.12
CA VAL A 64 11.51 -5.73 -18.06
C VAL A 64 12.63 -5.51 -19.07
N ASP A 65 12.28 -5.23 -20.32
CA ASP A 65 13.23 -5.01 -21.39
C ASP A 65 14.02 -3.71 -21.19
N GLY A 66 13.38 -2.65 -20.69
CA GLY A 66 14.05 -1.40 -20.34
C GLY A 66 15.10 -1.57 -19.25
N LEU A 67 14.80 -2.34 -18.19
CA LEU A 67 15.77 -2.63 -17.14
C LEU A 67 16.96 -3.45 -17.67
N ARG A 68 16.70 -4.48 -18.49
CA ARG A 68 17.75 -5.30 -19.13
C ARG A 68 18.64 -4.49 -20.06
N TRP A 69 18.04 -3.64 -20.90
CA TRP A 69 18.79 -2.79 -21.83
C TRP A 69 19.74 -1.83 -21.09
N LEU A 70 19.34 -1.35 -19.92
CA LEU A 70 20.17 -0.50 -19.06
C LEU A 70 21.20 -1.26 -18.20
N GLY A 71 21.18 -2.60 -18.21
CA GLY A 71 22.01 -3.43 -17.33
C GLY A 71 21.62 -3.37 -15.85
N LEU A 72 20.35 -3.05 -15.55
CA LEU A 72 19.81 -2.98 -14.19
C LEU A 72 19.23 -4.33 -13.77
N ASP A 73 20.08 -5.36 -13.70
CA ASP A 73 19.67 -6.71 -13.33
C ASP A 73 19.18 -6.78 -11.88
N TRP A 74 18.01 -7.40 -11.69
CA TRP A 74 17.44 -7.71 -10.38
C TRP A 74 17.81 -9.13 -9.95
N ASP A 75 17.97 -9.31 -8.65
CA ASP A 75 18.38 -10.58 -8.04
C ASP A 75 17.16 -11.48 -7.76
N GLU A 76 15.97 -10.90 -7.54
CA GLU A 76 14.72 -11.64 -7.29
C GLU A 76 13.55 -11.05 -8.09
N GLY A 77 12.68 -11.94 -8.61
CA GLY A 77 11.48 -11.57 -9.37
C GLY A 77 11.60 -11.75 -10.88
N PRO A 78 10.66 -11.20 -11.68
CA PRO A 78 9.55 -10.35 -11.25
C PRO A 78 8.51 -11.09 -10.40
N VAL A 79 8.15 -10.51 -9.26
CA VAL A 79 7.02 -10.98 -8.42
C VAL A 79 5.77 -10.18 -8.78
N PHE A 80 4.64 -10.86 -9.03
CA PHE A 80 3.38 -10.20 -9.38
C PHE A 80 2.44 -10.12 -8.18
N GLN A 81 1.91 -8.93 -7.89
CA GLN A 81 1.00 -8.75 -6.75
C GLN A 81 -0.33 -9.46 -6.94
N SER A 82 -0.82 -9.59 -8.19
CA SER A 82 -2.04 -10.33 -8.53
C SER A 82 -1.97 -11.82 -8.13
N ALA A 83 -0.77 -12.40 -8.05
CA ALA A 83 -0.55 -13.77 -7.61
C ALA A 83 -0.50 -13.94 -6.08
N ARG A 84 -0.64 -12.84 -5.31
CA ARG A 84 -0.40 -12.79 -3.86
C ARG A 84 -1.61 -12.37 -3.04
N LEU A 85 -2.80 -12.42 -3.63
CA LEU A 85 -4.05 -11.93 -3.01
C LEU A 85 -4.33 -12.52 -1.64
N GLN A 86 -3.99 -13.79 -1.41
CA GLN A 86 -4.24 -14.43 -0.11
C GLN A 86 -3.43 -13.76 1.01
N LEU A 87 -2.17 -13.42 0.74
CA LEU A 87 -1.30 -12.77 1.72
C LEU A 87 -1.88 -11.43 2.18
N TYR A 88 -2.46 -10.65 1.25
CA TYR A 88 -3.10 -9.38 1.59
C TYR A 88 -4.38 -9.56 2.39
N ARG A 89 -5.19 -10.57 2.08
CA ARG A 89 -6.39 -10.91 2.86
C ARG A 89 -6.01 -11.27 4.29
N ASP A 90 -4.96 -12.06 4.47
CA ASP A 90 -4.46 -12.47 5.79
C ASP A 90 -3.89 -11.28 6.56
N GLY A 91 -3.17 -10.38 5.87
CA GLY A 91 -2.71 -9.11 6.43
C GLY A 91 -3.85 -8.21 6.90
N ALA A 92 -4.88 -8.00 6.07
CA ALA A 92 -6.07 -7.25 6.44
C ALA A 92 -6.80 -7.88 7.64
N ALA A 93 -6.98 -9.20 7.63
CA ALA A 93 -7.62 -9.92 8.72
C ALA A 93 -6.83 -9.79 10.03
N THR A 94 -5.50 -9.79 9.97
CA THR A 94 -4.63 -9.57 11.14
C THR A 94 -4.81 -8.16 11.71
N LEU A 95 -4.90 -7.14 10.85
CA LEU A 95 -5.16 -5.76 11.29
C LEU A 95 -6.55 -5.63 11.93
N VAL A 96 -7.57 -6.28 11.37
CA VAL A 96 -8.93 -6.28 11.94
C VAL A 96 -8.95 -6.98 13.30
N ARG A 97 -8.40 -8.20 13.41
CA ARG A 97 -8.32 -8.94 14.68
C ARG A 97 -7.58 -8.18 15.77
N SER A 98 -6.58 -7.38 15.41
CA SER A 98 -5.80 -6.59 16.35
C SER A 98 -6.37 -5.19 16.64
N GLY A 99 -7.57 -4.88 16.13
CA GLY A 99 -8.24 -3.59 16.35
C GLY A 99 -7.61 -2.41 15.62
N ARG A 100 -6.68 -2.66 14.69
CA ARG A 100 -5.98 -1.65 13.88
C ARG A 100 -6.67 -1.38 12.54
N ALA A 101 -7.69 -2.16 12.21
CA ALA A 101 -8.55 -1.95 11.06
C ALA A 101 -10.00 -2.35 11.40
N TYR A 102 -10.96 -1.93 10.60
CA TYR A 102 -12.38 -2.23 10.79
C TYR A 102 -13.13 -2.35 9.47
N SER A 103 -14.24 -3.08 9.49
CA SER A 103 -15.16 -3.21 8.35
C SER A 103 -16.03 -1.96 8.21
N CYS A 104 -16.10 -1.42 7.01
CA CYS A 104 -16.93 -0.27 6.67
C CYS A 104 -17.95 -0.64 5.59
N PHE A 105 -19.22 -0.42 5.91
CA PHE A 105 -20.38 -0.73 5.06
C PHE A 105 -20.98 0.52 4.40
N CYS A 106 -20.27 1.67 4.44
CA CYS A 106 -20.74 2.88 3.79
C CYS A 106 -20.83 2.67 2.26
N SER A 107 -22.01 2.94 1.70
CA SER A 107 -22.22 2.88 0.26
C SER A 107 -21.47 4.02 -0.46
N PRO A 108 -21.15 3.85 -1.77
CA PRO A 108 -20.59 4.92 -2.59
C PRO A 108 -21.41 6.22 -2.54
N GLU A 109 -22.74 6.12 -2.54
CA GLU A 109 -23.67 7.25 -2.52
C GLU A 109 -23.55 8.04 -1.22
N ARG A 110 -23.48 7.33 -0.07
CA ARG A 110 -23.24 7.97 1.24
C ARG A 110 -21.91 8.71 1.25
N LEU A 111 -20.84 8.06 0.75
CA LEU A 111 -19.51 8.66 0.71
C LEU A 111 -19.46 9.88 -0.21
N GLN A 112 -20.22 9.86 -1.30
CA GLN A 112 -20.35 10.99 -2.22
C GLN A 112 -21.08 12.16 -1.56
N ALA A 113 -22.24 11.91 -0.93
CA ALA A 113 -22.98 12.93 -0.20
C ALA A 113 -22.14 13.58 0.92
N MET A 114 -21.38 12.77 1.67
CA MET A 114 -20.45 13.24 2.69
C MET A 114 -19.38 14.18 2.11
N ARG A 115 -18.78 13.83 0.97
CA ARG A 115 -17.77 14.68 0.30
C ARG A 115 -18.37 15.97 -0.22
N GLU A 116 -19.58 15.94 -0.77
CA GLU A 116 -20.29 17.13 -1.24
C GLU A 116 -20.62 18.07 -0.09
N GLU A 117 -21.04 17.54 1.06
CA GLU A 117 -21.26 18.32 2.27
C GLU A 117 -19.96 18.96 2.78
N GLN A 118 -18.87 18.20 2.83
CA GLN A 118 -17.55 18.74 3.19
C GLN A 118 -17.12 19.86 2.24
N ALA A 119 -17.29 19.68 0.94
CA ALA A 119 -16.97 20.68 -0.07
C ALA A 119 -17.82 21.95 0.08
N ARG A 120 -19.14 21.81 0.28
CA ARG A 120 -20.06 22.94 0.53
C ARG A 120 -19.67 23.75 1.78
N ASN A 121 -19.11 23.07 2.79
CA ASN A 121 -18.69 23.68 4.04
C ASN A 121 -17.20 24.07 4.06
N HIS A 122 -16.49 23.97 2.93
CA HIS A 122 -15.04 24.22 2.83
C HIS A 122 -14.19 23.41 3.82
N LEU A 123 -14.66 22.22 4.19
CA LEU A 123 -13.96 21.30 5.07
C LEU A 123 -12.98 20.43 4.26
N PRO A 124 -11.82 20.06 4.83
CA PRO A 124 -10.92 19.10 4.22
C PRO A 124 -11.63 17.76 3.93
N PRO A 125 -11.37 17.12 2.78
CA PRO A 125 -11.98 15.84 2.46
C PRO A 125 -11.50 14.75 3.42
N ARG A 126 -12.43 14.18 4.18
CA ARG A 126 -12.12 13.16 5.21
C ARG A 126 -13.22 12.14 5.37
N TYR A 127 -12.86 10.89 5.60
CA TYR A 127 -13.87 9.92 6.07
C TYR A 127 -14.30 10.26 7.49
N ASP A 128 -15.60 10.32 7.72
CA ASP A 128 -16.23 10.73 8.98
C ASP A 128 -16.16 9.66 10.09
N GLY A 129 -15.60 8.48 9.82
CA GLY A 129 -15.46 7.42 10.82
C GLY A 129 -16.76 6.70 11.14
N HIS A 130 -17.80 6.81 10.31
CA HIS A 130 -19.14 6.28 10.61
C HIS A 130 -19.17 4.80 11.04
N CYS A 131 -18.31 3.94 10.46
CA CYS A 131 -18.24 2.53 10.79
C CYS A 131 -17.15 2.16 11.82
N ARG A 132 -16.42 3.14 12.35
CA ARG A 132 -15.19 2.95 13.13
C ARG A 132 -15.39 2.21 14.45
N GLU A 133 -16.57 2.39 15.05
CA GLU A 133 -16.95 1.85 16.37
C GLU A 133 -18.14 0.89 16.30
N LEU A 134 -18.40 0.27 15.13
CA LEU A 134 -19.38 -0.81 15.04
C LEU A 134 -18.97 -1.97 15.95
N SER A 135 -19.92 -2.54 16.68
CA SER A 135 -19.65 -3.72 17.52
C SER A 135 -19.38 -4.96 16.65
N ALA A 136 -18.67 -5.94 17.20
CA ALA A 136 -18.43 -7.21 16.51
C ALA A 136 -19.75 -7.88 16.08
N ALA A 137 -20.76 -7.87 16.96
CA ALA A 137 -22.09 -8.43 16.66
C ALA A 137 -22.80 -7.70 15.50
N GLU A 138 -22.65 -6.37 15.41
CA GLU A 138 -23.19 -5.59 14.30
C GLU A 138 -22.48 -5.93 12.98
N VAL A 139 -21.15 -6.00 13.00
CA VAL A 139 -20.35 -6.38 11.83
C VAL A 139 -20.73 -7.78 11.35
N GLU A 140 -20.82 -8.75 12.26
CA GLU A 140 -21.23 -10.13 11.95
C GLU A 140 -22.64 -10.19 11.35
N ARG A 141 -23.60 -9.46 11.93
CA ARG A 141 -24.97 -9.42 11.42
C ARG A 141 -25.03 -8.90 9.98
N ARG A 142 -24.32 -7.82 9.68
CA ARG A 142 -24.32 -7.21 8.34
C ARG A 142 -23.62 -8.10 7.31
N LEU A 143 -22.49 -8.72 7.68
CA LEU A 143 -21.81 -9.70 6.83
C LEU A 143 -22.70 -10.92 6.56
N ALA A 144 -23.38 -11.46 7.59
CA ALA A 144 -24.31 -12.58 7.44
C ALA A 144 -25.53 -12.23 6.57
N ALA A 145 -25.93 -10.96 6.53
CA ALA A 145 -26.96 -10.44 5.63
C ALA A 145 -26.46 -10.24 4.18
N GLY A 146 -25.19 -10.55 3.88
CA GLY A 146 -24.59 -10.38 2.56
C GLY A 146 -24.22 -8.94 2.20
N GLU A 147 -24.19 -8.03 3.18
CA GLU A 147 -23.74 -6.66 2.92
C GLU A 147 -22.24 -6.65 2.57
N THR A 148 -21.89 -5.92 1.52
CA THR A 148 -20.49 -5.74 1.13
C THR A 148 -19.80 -4.73 2.02
N ALA A 149 -18.54 -4.99 2.35
CA ALA A 149 -17.73 -4.13 3.18
C ALA A 149 -16.34 -3.92 2.57
N VAL A 150 -15.76 -2.76 2.85
CA VAL A 150 -14.32 -2.52 2.71
C VAL A 150 -13.65 -2.64 4.07
N VAL A 151 -12.35 -2.92 4.11
CA VAL A 151 -11.56 -2.82 5.33
C VAL A 151 -10.84 -1.47 5.34
N ARG A 152 -11.02 -0.69 6.41
CA ARG A 152 -10.33 0.58 6.62
C ARG A 152 -9.28 0.47 7.71
N PHE A 153 -8.17 1.18 7.55
CA PHE A 153 -7.19 1.36 8.61
C PHE A 153 -7.77 2.26 9.71
N LYS A 154 -7.60 1.88 10.98
CA LYS A 154 -8.07 2.65 12.15
C LYS A 154 -6.97 3.62 12.57
N THR A 155 -6.84 4.71 11.83
CA THR A 155 -5.78 5.69 12.05
C THR A 155 -5.95 6.37 13.43
N PRO A 156 -4.86 6.62 14.20
CA PRO A 156 -4.95 7.38 15.43
C PRO A 156 -5.63 8.75 15.22
N LEU A 157 -6.44 9.19 16.17
CA LEU A 157 -7.18 10.46 16.05
C LEU A 157 -6.37 11.69 16.49
N SER A 158 -5.37 11.48 17.33
CA SER A 158 -4.54 12.52 17.94
C SER A 158 -3.08 12.08 18.06
N GLY A 159 -2.21 13.01 18.44
CA GLY A 159 -0.77 12.80 18.47
C GLY A 159 -0.13 12.91 17.09
N GLU A 160 1.08 12.38 16.98
CA GLU A 160 1.92 12.51 15.80
C GLU A 160 2.46 11.14 15.37
N THR A 161 2.72 11.00 14.08
CA THR A 161 3.49 9.90 13.49
C THR A 161 4.76 10.51 12.90
N ALA A 162 5.92 10.04 13.34
CA ALA A 162 7.21 10.56 12.93
C ALA A 162 8.14 9.43 12.45
N PHE A 163 9.01 9.73 11.49
CA PHE A 163 10.08 8.86 11.03
C PHE A 163 11.24 9.67 10.45
N THR A 164 12.41 9.04 10.34
CA THR A 164 13.59 9.64 9.69
C THR A 164 13.71 9.13 8.26
N ASP A 165 13.52 10.02 7.29
CA ASP A 165 13.75 9.78 5.88
C ASP A 165 15.23 9.99 5.55
N LEU A 166 15.82 9.09 4.76
CA LEU A 166 17.25 9.15 4.41
C LEU A 166 17.64 10.42 3.64
N ILE A 167 16.69 11.06 2.95
CA ILE A 167 16.92 12.23 2.10
C ILE A 167 16.39 13.51 2.76
N ARG A 168 15.21 13.46 3.37
CA ARG A 168 14.52 14.62 3.96
C ARG A 168 14.81 14.83 5.45
N GLY A 169 15.44 13.87 6.12
CA GLY A 169 15.67 13.91 7.56
C GLY A 169 14.39 13.59 8.34
N GLU A 170 14.18 14.24 9.48
CA GLU A 170 12.99 14.03 10.31
C GLU A 170 11.71 14.50 9.59
N VAL A 171 10.72 13.61 9.53
CA VAL A 171 9.40 13.89 8.95
C VAL A 171 8.34 13.57 10.01
N VAL A 172 7.46 14.55 10.27
CA VAL A 172 6.40 14.44 11.28
C VAL A 172 5.05 14.77 10.65
N PHE A 173 4.06 13.93 10.94
CA PHE A 173 2.67 14.10 10.53
C PHE A 173 1.76 14.13 11.75
N GLY A 174 0.94 15.18 11.88
CA GLY A 174 -0.15 15.19 12.86
C GLY A 174 -1.23 14.17 12.48
N ASN A 175 -1.55 13.25 13.39
CA ASN A 175 -2.50 12.17 13.14
C ASN A 175 -3.92 12.67 12.82
N ALA A 176 -4.26 13.88 13.30
CA ALA A 176 -5.51 14.56 12.96
C ALA A 176 -5.67 14.83 11.45
N ASN A 177 -4.57 14.91 10.70
CA ASN A 177 -4.56 15.15 9.25
C ASN A 177 -4.62 13.86 8.43
N LEU A 178 -4.55 12.69 9.08
CA LEU A 178 -4.58 11.40 8.45
C LEU A 178 -6.01 10.84 8.39
N ASN A 179 -6.27 10.08 7.33
CA ASN A 179 -7.57 9.48 7.06
C ASN A 179 -7.61 7.99 7.45
N ASP A 180 -8.80 7.46 7.68
CA ASP A 180 -9.02 6.02 7.78
C ASP A 180 -9.09 5.44 6.34
N TYR A 181 -7.90 5.22 5.75
CA TYR A 181 -7.74 4.76 4.37
C TYR A 181 -8.32 3.36 4.16
N VAL A 182 -8.86 3.11 2.96
CA VAL A 182 -9.25 1.75 2.57
C VAL A 182 -7.98 0.93 2.34
N LEU A 183 -7.90 -0.23 3.00
CA LEU A 183 -6.83 -1.22 2.85
C LEU A 183 -7.26 -2.35 1.90
N MET A 184 -8.51 -2.77 2.02
CA MET A 184 -9.09 -3.90 1.29
C MET A 184 -10.40 -3.44 0.65
N LYS A 185 -10.53 -3.55 -0.67
CA LYS A 185 -11.79 -3.24 -1.38
C LYS A 185 -12.80 -4.38 -1.20
N SER A 186 -14.07 -4.10 -1.49
CA SER A 186 -15.17 -5.07 -1.40
C SER A 186 -15.07 -6.18 -2.47
N ASP A 187 -14.34 -5.96 -3.56
CA ASP A 187 -14.04 -6.95 -4.60
C ASP A 187 -12.92 -7.94 -4.20
N GLY A 188 -12.37 -7.80 -2.98
CA GLY A 188 -11.30 -8.66 -2.48
C GLY A 188 -9.90 -8.33 -3.00
N TYR A 189 -9.71 -7.19 -3.68
CA TYR A 189 -8.39 -6.67 -4.10
C TYR A 189 -7.85 -5.57 -3.17
N PRO A 190 -6.56 -5.63 -2.80
CA PRO A 190 -5.98 -4.68 -1.86
C PRO A 190 -5.88 -3.30 -2.51
N THR A 191 -5.73 -2.27 -1.68
CA THR A 191 -5.21 -0.99 -2.15
C THR A 191 -3.68 -1.02 -2.17
N TYR A 192 -3.09 -0.05 -2.86
CA TYR A 192 -1.65 0.16 -2.90
C TYR A 192 -1.02 0.10 -1.49
N HIS A 193 -1.64 0.76 -0.52
CA HIS A 193 -1.12 0.87 0.84
C HIS A 193 -0.99 -0.48 1.55
N LEU A 194 -2.00 -1.35 1.45
CA LEU A 194 -1.94 -2.66 2.10
C LEU A 194 -0.96 -3.58 1.37
N ALA A 195 -1.06 -3.65 0.04
CA ALA A 195 -0.24 -4.57 -0.76
C ALA A 195 1.25 -4.27 -0.59
N ASN A 196 1.64 -2.99 -0.65
CA ASN A 196 3.04 -2.59 -0.50
C ASN A 196 3.61 -2.92 0.87
N VAL A 197 2.91 -2.60 1.95
CA VAL A 197 3.41 -2.85 3.31
C VAL A 197 3.52 -4.35 3.59
N VAL A 198 2.53 -5.12 3.15
CA VAL A 198 2.54 -6.58 3.31
C VAL A 198 3.68 -7.21 2.51
N ASP A 199 3.87 -6.80 1.25
CA ASP A 199 4.97 -7.32 0.43
C ASP A 199 6.34 -6.86 0.90
N ASP A 200 6.50 -5.60 1.31
CA ASP A 200 7.77 -5.10 1.82
C ASP A 200 8.16 -5.84 3.11
N HIS A 201 7.19 -6.18 3.96
CA HIS A 201 7.40 -7.02 5.13
C HIS A 201 7.77 -8.48 4.76
N ASP A 202 6.99 -9.12 3.89
CA ASP A 202 7.22 -10.52 3.47
C ASP A 202 8.53 -10.70 2.70
N MET A 203 8.91 -9.70 1.90
CA MET A 203 10.16 -9.68 1.13
C MET A 203 11.37 -9.16 1.93
N GLY A 204 11.17 -8.72 3.18
CA GLY A 204 12.24 -8.24 4.06
C GLY A 204 12.96 -6.98 3.55
N ILE A 205 12.23 -6.03 2.97
CA ILE A 205 12.78 -4.78 2.43
C ILE A 205 13.33 -3.91 3.56
N THR A 206 14.49 -3.28 3.34
CA THR A 206 15.27 -2.48 4.31
C THR A 206 15.84 -1.19 3.71
#